data_AF-A0A9N7LQX4-F1
#
_entry.id   AF-A0A9N7LQX4-F1
#
_cell.length_a   1.000
_cell.length_b   1.000
_cell.length_c   1.000
_cell.angle_alpha   90.00
_cell.angle_beta   90.00
_cell.angle_gamma   90.00
#
_symmetry.space_group_name_H-M   'P 1'
#
loop_
_entity.id
_entity.type
_entity.pdbx_description
1 polymer ?
#
loop_
_entity_poly.entity_id
_entity_poly.type
_entity_poly.pdbx_seq_one_letter_code
_entity_poly.pdbx_strand_id
1 'polypeptide(L)'
;MFPGQLNSFGVGNSGTGNLGFGNAGSGNAGFGNSGLLNTGFGNAGSINTGGFNGNNLNTGFLNSGEVNTGIGNSGHINTGFLNAGNVNTGIGNATNACEVGLTATDSSGFFNTGYGVSGFGNAADESSYGHGVSGFGNTAVGTAFEVGVSSGFFNTGYSEAIGPFAAGQVSGFNSGFFNWGTANSGLFSLSKLAIKS
;
A
#
# COMPACT_ATOMS: atom_id res chain seq x y z
N MET A 1 41.23 -16.04 13.72
CA MET A 1 40.96 -14.61 13.48
C MET A 1 41.83 -14.20 12.30
N PHE A 2 41.23 -14.00 11.12
CA PHE A 2 41.98 -13.62 9.92
C PHE A 2 42.15 -12.09 9.89
N PRO A 3 43.34 -11.55 9.56
CA PRO A 3 43.52 -10.11 9.42
C PRO A 3 42.58 -9.54 8.35
N GLY A 4 41.87 -8.44 8.66
CA GLY A 4 41.01 -7.70 7.72
C GLY A 4 39.49 -7.82 7.93
N GLN A 5 39.02 -8.69 8.82
CA GLN A 5 37.60 -8.75 9.21
C GLN A 5 37.34 -7.92 10.48
N LEU A 6 36.23 -7.17 10.53
CA LEU A 6 35.81 -6.49 11.74
C LEU A 6 35.44 -7.51 12.83
N ASN A 7 35.88 -7.25 14.05
CA ASN A 7 35.57 -8.10 15.19
C ASN A 7 34.19 -7.80 15.74
N SER A 8 33.51 -8.84 16.21
CA SER A 8 32.27 -8.66 16.95
C SER A 8 32.58 -8.21 18.39
N PHE A 9 31.84 -7.24 18.90
CA PHE A 9 31.92 -6.73 20.28
C PHE A 9 30.61 -6.98 21.02
N GLY A 10 30.70 -7.52 22.24
CA GLY A 10 29.55 -7.92 23.06
C GLY A 10 29.40 -9.44 23.14
N VAL A 11 28.22 -9.92 23.53
CA VAL A 11 28.01 -11.32 23.99
C VAL A 11 27.12 -12.10 23.04
N GLY A 12 27.51 -13.34 22.72
CA GLY A 12 26.67 -14.26 21.96
C GLY A 12 26.51 -13.90 20.48
N ASN A 13 27.38 -13.05 19.93
CA ASN A 13 27.37 -12.73 18.51
C ASN A 13 27.98 -13.86 17.67
N SER A 14 27.36 -14.18 16.55
CA SER A 14 27.84 -15.13 15.54
C SER A 14 28.10 -14.42 14.21
N GLY A 15 29.27 -14.61 13.62
CA GLY A 15 29.72 -13.90 12.41
C GLY A 15 30.63 -12.71 12.71
N THR A 16 30.62 -11.69 11.84
CA THR A 16 31.66 -10.65 11.77
C THR A 16 31.15 -9.25 12.05
N GLY A 17 31.93 -8.44 12.76
CA GLY A 17 31.64 -7.02 12.94
C GLY A 17 30.31 -6.70 13.63
N ASN A 18 29.76 -7.62 14.43
CA ASN A 18 28.51 -7.39 15.14
C ASN A 18 28.75 -6.67 16.47
N LEU A 19 27.94 -5.67 16.80
CA LEU A 19 27.97 -4.92 18.05
C LEU A 19 26.73 -5.21 18.90
N GLY A 20 26.91 -5.66 20.13
CA GLY A 20 25.81 -5.89 21.08
C GLY A 20 25.62 -7.36 21.43
N PHE A 21 24.37 -7.85 21.46
CA PHE A 21 24.03 -9.14 22.05
C PHE A 21 23.29 -10.05 21.09
N GLY A 22 23.73 -11.29 20.94
CA GLY A 22 22.98 -12.33 20.25
C GLY A 22 22.77 -12.09 18.75
N ASN A 23 23.57 -11.25 18.10
CA ASN A 23 23.40 -10.99 16.67
C ASN A 23 24.04 -12.09 15.82
N ALA A 24 23.40 -12.47 14.72
CA ALA A 24 23.89 -13.44 13.74
C ALA A 24 24.10 -12.78 12.37
N GLY A 25 25.23 -13.05 11.72
CA GLY A 25 25.56 -12.51 10.40
C GLY A 25 26.64 -11.43 10.47
N SER A 26 26.48 -10.32 9.76
CA SER A 26 27.55 -9.32 9.61
C SER A 26 27.10 -7.88 9.84
N GLY A 27 27.90 -7.12 10.59
CA GLY A 27 27.73 -5.68 10.74
C GLY A 27 26.46 -5.25 11.47
N ASN A 28 25.83 -6.14 12.23
CA ASN A 28 24.60 -5.81 12.96
C ASN A 28 24.92 -5.09 14.28
N ALA A 29 24.10 -4.12 14.67
CA ALA A 29 24.22 -3.38 15.92
C ALA A 29 22.94 -3.49 16.77
N GLY A 30 23.05 -3.94 18.02
CA GLY A 30 21.95 -4.06 18.96
C GLY A 30 21.72 -5.49 19.43
N PHE A 31 20.47 -5.96 19.41
CA PHE A 31 20.05 -7.19 20.10
C PHE A 31 19.34 -8.18 19.18
N GLY A 32 19.86 -9.39 19.04
CA GLY A 32 19.15 -10.49 18.39
C GLY A 32 18.83 -10.26 16.91
N ASN A 33 19.62 -9.44 16.20
CA ASN A 33 19.42 -9.25 14.77
C ASN A 33 20.05 -10.40 13.97
N SER A 34 19.46 -10.74 12.82
CA SER A 34 19.96 -11.77 11.91
C SER A 34 20.09 -11.24 10.48
N GLY A 35 21.26 -11.45 9.86
CA GLY A 35 21.55 -11.03 8.49
C GLY A 35 22.61 -9.93 8.43
N LEU A 36 22.37 -8.86 7.67
CA LEU A 36 23.39 -7.88 7.30
C LEU A 36 23.00 -6.44 7.70
N LEU A 37 23.89 -5.75 8.42
CA LEU A 37 23.78 -4.29 8.65
C LEU A 37 22.46 -3.83 9.30
N ASN A 38 21.86 -4.67 10.15
CA ASN A 38 20.67 -4.27 10.88
C ASN A 38 21.02 -3.51 12.16
N THR A 39 20.27 -2.47 12.49
CA THR A 39 20.41 -1.69 13.72
C THR A 39 19.14 -1.72 14.56
N GLY A 40 19.26 -2.09 15.84
CA GLY A 40 18.15 -2.15 16.78
C GLY A 40 17.92 -3.57 17.31
N PHE A 41 16.69 -4.10 17.29
CA PHE A 41 16.38 -5.38 17.93
C PHE A 41 15.52 -6.32 17.10
N GLY A 42 15.91 -7.60 17.06
CA GLY A 42 15.09 -8.66 16.47
C GLY A 42 14.80 -8.48 14.98
N ASN A 43 15.60 -7.72 14.24
CA ASN A 43 15.44 -7.58 12.80
C ASN A 43 16.02 -8.80 12.07
N ALA A 44 15.38 -9.23 11.00
CA ALA A 44 15.84 -10.33 10.14
C ALA A 44 15.93 -9.85 8.68
N GLY A 45 17.05 -10.13 8.01
CA GLY A 45 17.33 -9.70 6.64
C GLY A 45 18.42 -8.63 6.62
N SER A 46 18.27 -7.58 5.80
CA SER A 46 19.36 -6.63 5.54
C SER A 46 18.96 -5.16 5.67
N ILE A 47 19.84 -4.36 6.28
CA ILE A 47 19.75 -2.89 6.31
C ILE A 47 18.42 -2.41 6.95
N ASN A 48 17.96 -3.11 7.99
CA ASN A 48 16.81 -2.69 8.75
C ASN A 48 17.22 -1.83 9.95
N THR A 49 16.43 -0.80 10.26
CA THR A 49 16.60 0.03 11.46
C THR A 49 15.34 0.03 12.31
N GLY A 50 15.47 -0.20 13.61
CA GLY A 50 14.36 -0.26 14.56
C GLY A 50 14.15 -1.68 15.10
N GLY A 51 12.93 -2.20 15.09
CA GLY A 51 12.63 -3.46 15.79
C GLY A 51 11.69 -4.41 15.06
N PHE A 52 12.01 -5.70 15.09
CA PHE A 52 11.16 -6.77 14.55
C PHE A 52 10.78 -6.57 13.07
N ASN A 53 11.66 -5.96 12.28
CA ASN A 53 11.46 -5.90 10.83
C ASN A 53 11.98 -7.19 10.18
N GLY A 54 11.22 -7.74 9.24
CA GLY A 54 11.63 -8.83 8.37
C GLY A 54 12.06 -8.33 7.00
N ASN A 55 12.76 -9.16 6.24
CA ASN A 55 13.27 -8.85 4.91
C ASN A 55 14.19 -7.60 4.90
N ASN A 56 14.14 -6.71 3.90
CA ASN A 56 15.21 -5.73 3.67
C ASN A 56 14.75 -4.27 3.67
N LEU A 57 15.66 -3.38 4.07
CA LEU A 57 15.56 -1.92 3.93
C LEU A 57 14.39 -1.27 4.68
N ASN A 58 13.92 -1.86 5.79
CA ASN A 58 12.84 -1.29 6.57
C ASN A 58 13.33 -0.39 7.70
N THR A 59 12.59 0.69 7.97
CA THR A 59 12.81 1.58 9.11
C THR A 59 11.56 1.64 9.99
N GLY A 60 11.71 1.42 11.30
CA GLY A 60 10.61 1.44 12.27
C GLY A 60 10.36 0.07 12.88
N PHE A 61 9.10 -0.34 13.01
CA PHE A 61 8.74 -1.55 13.76
C PHE A 61 7.80 -2.49 13.01
N LEU A 62 8.01 -3.80 13.16
CA LEU A 62 7.08 -4.83 12.71
C LEU A 62 6.78 -4.78 11.20
N ASN A 63 7.69 -4.24 10.37
CA ASN A 63 7.52 -4.25 8.93
C ASN A 63 7.97 -5.59 8.37
N SER A 64 7.12 -6.31 7.65
CA SER A 64 7.41 -7.67 7.15
C SER A 64 7.78 -7.72 5.66
N GLY A 65 7.65 -6.61 4.94
CA GLY A 65 7.98 -6.48 3.52
C GLY A 65 9.32 -5.78 3.26
N GLU A 66 9.45 -5.01 2.18
CA GLU A 66 10.71 -4.31 1.83
C GLU A 66 10.54 -2.81 1.69
N VAL A 67 11.58 -2.05 2.04
CA VAL A 67 11.65 -0.59 1.84
C VAL A 67 10.50 0.15 2.56
N ASN A 68 10.02 -0.38 3.68
CA ASN A 68 8.93 0.23 4.43
C ASN A 68 9.43 1.15 5.55
N THR A 69 8.74 2.26 5.78
CA THR A 69 9.01 3.18 6.88
C THR A 69 7.77 3.32 7.77
N GLY A 70 7.90 3.06 9.07
CA GLY A 70 6.83 3.19 10.05
C GLY A 70 6.53 1.90 10.79
N ILE A 71 5.25 1.57 11.02
CA ILE A 71 4.87 0.45 11.88
C ILE A 71 3.93 -0.52 11.17
N GLY A 72 4.28 -1.80 11.17
CA GLY A 72 3.36 -2.88 10.79
C GLY A 72 3.01 -2.89 9.31
N ASN A 73 3.90 -2.39 8.44
CA ASN A 73 3.66 -2.41 7.01
C ASN A 73 4.11 -3.74 6.37
N SER A 74 3.36 -4.19 5.37
CA SER A 74 3.63 -5.40 4.58
C SER A 74 3.58 -5.07 3.09
N GLY A 75 4.38 -5.74 2.28
CA GLY A 75 4.60 -5.39 0.87
C GLY A 75 5.75 -4.39 0.67
N HIS A 76 5.73 -3.60 -0.40
CA HIS A 76 6.90 -2.81 -0.83
C HIS A 76 6.67 -1.30 -0.79
N ILE A 77 7.67 -0.55 -0.30
CA ILE A 77 7.71 0.93 -0.40
C ILE A 77 6.52 1.60 0.29
N ASN A 78 6.15 1.15 1.49
CA ASN A 78 5.08 1.77 2.27
C ASN A 78 5.62 2.72 3.33
N THR A 79 4.97 3.86 3.52
CA THR A 79 5.24 4.81 4.59
C THR A 79 4.00 4.99 5.47
N GLY A 80 4.15 4.81 6.79
CA GLY A 80 3.09 5.03 7.78
C GLY A 80 2.76 3.79 8.60
N PHE A 81 1.48 3.51 8.81
CA PHE A 81 1.03 2.53 9.79
C PHE A 81 0.09 1.50 9.16
N LEU A 82 0.38 0.21 9.37
CA LEU A 82 -0.53 -0.89 9.03
C LEU A 82 -0.93 -0.92 7.54
N ASN A 83 -0.03 -0.50 6.63
CA ASN A 83 -0.31 -0.61 5.20
C ASN A 83 0.05 -2.01 4.67
N ALA A 84 -0.73 -2.49 3.71
CA ALA A 84 -0.51 -3.73 2.97
C ALA A 84 -0.55 -3.45 1.47
N GLY A 85 0.30 -4.16 0.72
CA GLY A 85 0.49 -3.93 -0.71
C GLY A 85 1.65 -2.98 -0.97
N ASN A 86 1.60 -2.25 -2.08
CA ASN A 86 2.77 -1.53 -2.60
C ASN A 86 2.52 -0.04 -2.78
N VAL A 87 3.53 0.76 -2.42
CA VAL A 87 3.59 2.22 -2.67
C VAL A 87 2.45 2.97 -1.97
N ASN A 88 2.28 2.72 -0.68
CA ASN A 88 1.25 3.35 0.14
C ASN A 88 1.84 4.37 1.13
N THR A 89 1.25 5.55 1.24
CA THR A 89 1.56 6.54 2.29
C THR A 89 0.35 6.86 3.14
N GLY A 90 0.29 6.32 4.36
CA GLY A 90 -0.83 6.60 5.26
C GLY A 90 -1.07 5.54 6.31
N ILE A 91 -2.35 5.30 6.63
CA ILE A 91 -2.77 4.37 7.68
C ILE A 91 -3.76 3.35 7.14
N GLY A 92 -3.47 2.07 7.32
CA GLY A 92 -4.43 1.00 7.07
C GLY A 92 -4.83 0.84 5.60
N ASN A 93 -4.00 1.30 4.65
CA ASN A 93 -4.27 1.11 3.25
C ASN A 93 -3.94 -0.34 2.86
N ALA A 94 -4.85 -1.02 2.17
CA ALA A 94 -4.62 -2.33 1.55
C ALA A 94 -4.69 -2.16 0.03
N THR A 95 -3.69 -1.46 -0.51
CA THR A 95 -3.67 -0.97 -1.89
C THR A 95 -2.36 -1.27 -2.57
N ASN A 96 -2.41 -1.38 -3.89
CA ASN A 96 -1.23 -1.39 -4.75
C ASN A 96 -1.25 -0.14 -5.64
N ALA A 97 -0.09 0.46 -5.88
CA ALA A 97 0.04 1.36 -7.02
C ALA A 97 -0.23 0.60 -8.33
N CYS A 98 -0.92 1.25 -9.26
CA CYS A 98 -1.08 0.76 -10.62
C CYS A 98 0.24 0.94 -11.40
N GLU A 99 0.76 -0.13 -12.00
CA GLU A 99 2.09 -0.15 -12.63
C GLU A 99 2.07 0.12 -14.16
N VAL A 100 0.95 0.49 -14.77
CA VAL A 100 0.89 0.72 -16.23
C VAL A 100 0.50 2.17 -16.56
N GLY A 101 1.44 2.92 -17.15
CA GLY A 101 1.16 4.08 -17.99
C GLY A 101 0.72 5.37 -17.27
N LEU A 102 1.70 6.26 -17.07
CA LEU A 102 1.58 7.69 -16.74
C LEU A 102 0.77 8.06 -15.48
N THR A 103 1.52 8.31 -14.40
CA THR A 103 1.14 8.64 -13.02
C THR A 103 0.77 7.43 -12.17
N ALA A 104 1.79 6.81 -11.57
CA ALA A 104 1.60 6.05 -10.35
C ALA A 104 0.86 6.96 -9.36
N THR A 105 -0.40 6.67 -9.07
CA THR A 105 -1.10 7.35 -7.99
C THR A 105 -0.70 6.61 -6.73
N ASP A 106 0.27 7.17 -6.00
CA ASP A 106 0.62 6.69 -4.67
C ASP A 106 -0.67 6.62 -3.85
N SER A 107 -0.97 5.43 -3.32
CA SER A 107 -2.18 5.30 -2.53
C SER A 107 -1.94 5.96 -1.17
N SER A 108 -2.80 6.90 -0.79
CA SER A 108 -2.53 7.75 0.36
C SER A 108 -3.74 8.05 1.22
N GLY A 109 -3.50 8.34 2.49
CA GLY A 109 -4.55 8.62 3.47
C GLY A 109 -4.91 7.40 4.30
N PHE A 110 -6.20 7.13 4.50
CA PHE A 110 -6.67 6.24 5.54
C PHE A 110 -7.62 5.17 5.00
N PHE A 111 -7.34 3.91 5.32
CA PHE A 111 -8.26 2.80 5.12
C PHE A 111 -8.73 2.62 3.68
N ASN A 112 -7.88 2.93 2.69
CA ASN A 112 -8.21 2.71 1.29
C ASN A 112 -7.93 1.25 0.89
N THR A 113 -8.67 0.73 -0.09
CA THR A 113 -8.50 -0.64 -0.63
C THR A 113 -8.50 -0.64 -2.15
N GLY A 114 -7.69 -1.50 -2.79
CA GLY A 114 -7.67 -1.63 -4.25
C GLY A 114 -6.46 -1.01 -4.93
N TYR A 115 -6.67 -0.39 -6.10
CA TYR A 115 -5.58 0.12 -6.95
C TYR A 115 -5.70 1.61 -7.21
N GLY A 116 -4.61 2.36 -6.98
CA GLY A 116 -4.54 3.80 -7.27
C GLY A 116 -5.58 4.65 -6.51
N VAL A 117 -5.70 4.42 -5.19
CA VAL A 117 -6.76 5.01 -4.35
C VAL A 117 -6.18 5.94 -3.29
N SER A 118 -6.77 7.11 -3.09
CA SER A 118 -6.33 8.08 -2.08
C SER A 118 -7.49 8.64 -1.25
N GLY A 119 -7.22 9.33 -0.14
CA GLY A 119 -8.24 9.93 0.72
C GLY A 119 -8.63 9.05 1.90
N PHE A 120 -9.91 8.94 2.21
CA PHE A 120 -10.42 8.21 3.38
C PHE A 120 -11.47 7.17 2.99
N GLY A 121 -11.18 5.91 3.26
CA GLY A 121 -12.15 4.81 3.14
C GLY A 121 -12.63 4.59 1.71
N ASN A 122 -11.80 4.87 0.72
CA ASN A 122 -12.17 4.67 -0.68
C ASN A 122 -11.79 3.25 -1.15
N ALA A 123 -12.55 2.72 -2.11
CA ALA A 123 -12.36 1.38 -2.65
C ALA A 123 -12.38 1.38 -4.19
N ALA A 124 -11.44 0.67 -4.81
CA ALA A 124 -11.39 0.45 -6.25
C ALA A 124 -11.13 -1.01 -6.60
N ASP A 125 -11.65 -1.48 -7.73
CA ASP A 125 -11.32 -2.81 -8.26
C ASP A 125 -9.90 -2.89 -8.84
N GLU A 126 -9.40 -4.13 -9.01
CA GLU A 126 -8.11 -4.41 -9.64
C GLU A 126 -8.22 -4.27 -11.17
N SER A 127 -8.28 -3.03 -11.67
CA SER A 127 -8.27 -2.81 -13.12
C SER A 127 -6.88 -2.43 -13.62
N SER A 128 -6.48 -2.99 -14.76
CA SER A 128 -5.19 -2.74 -15.41
C SER A 128 -4.96 -1.29 -15.86
N TYR A 129 -6.02 -0.46 -15.89
CA TYR A 129 -6.00 0.89 -16.47
C TYR A 129 -6.74 1.95 -15.64
N GLY A 130 -7.08 1.65 -14.39
CA GLY A 130 -7.92 2.53 -13.57
C GLY A 130 -7.14 3.53 -12.72
N HIS A 131 -7.54 4.80 -12.78
CA HIS A 131 -6.93 5.89 -12.01
C HIS A 131 -7.93 6.51 -11.03
N GLY A 132 -7.52 6.73 -9.78
CA GLY A 132 -7.93 7.89 -8.99
C GLY A 132 -9.31 7.84 -8.35
N VAL A 133 -9.62 6.79 -7.57
CA VAL A 133 -10.68 6.92 -6.56
C VAL A 133 -10.13 7.73 -5.39
N SER A 134 -10.71 8.89 -5.13
CA SER A 134 -10.22 9.88 -4.17
C SER A 134 -11.35 10.51 -3.38
N GLY A 135 -11.06 11.18 -2.26
CA GLY A 135 -12.07 11.85 -1.42
C GLY A 135 -12.48 11.01 -0.22
N PHE A 136 -13.77 10.86 0.04
CA PHE A 136 -14.29 10.13 1.21
C PHE A 136 -15.32 9.09 0.82
N GLY A 137 -15.07 7.81 1.14
CA GLY A 137 -16.04 6.73 1.02
C GLY A 137 -16.52 6.43 -0.40
N ASN A 138 -15.74 6.80 -1.42
CA ASN A 138 -16.05 6.50 -2.80
C ASN A 138 -15.66 5.06 -3.14
N THR A 139 -16.52 4.36 -3.85
CA THR A 139 -16.33 2.97 -4.28
C THR A 139 -16.48 2.90 -5.79
N ALA A 140 -15.56 2.26 -6.51
CA ALA A 140 -15.72 1.97 -7.93
C ALA A 140 -15.31 0.52 -8.21
N VAL A 141 -16.29 -0.34 -8.48
CA VAL A 141 -16.11 -1.80 -8.50
C VAL A 141 -16.81 -2.49 -9.67
N GLY A 142 -16.38 -3.71 -9.97
CA GLY A 142 -17.04 -4.62 -10.90
C GLY A 142 -16.54 -4.48 -12.34
N THR A 143 -15.27 -4.11 -12.53
CA THR A 143 -14.69 -3.90 -13.86
C THR A 143 -13.53 -4.83 -14.13
N ALA A 144 -13.47 -5.31 -15.36
CA ALA A 144 -12.34 -6.11 -15.84
C ALA A 144 -11.30 -5.28 -16.61
N PHE A 145 -11.58 -4.01 -16.91
CA PHE A 145 -10.73 -3.20 -17.79
C PHE A 145 -10.31 -1.86 -17.17
N GLU A 146 -11.25 -0.98 -16.85
CA GLU A 146 -10.92 0.39 -16.38
C GLU A 146 -11.81 0.82 -15.20
N VAL A 147 -11.17 1.28 -14.13
CA VAL A 147 -11.82 2.06 -13.06
C VAL A 147 -11.63 3.54 -13.35
N GLY A 148 -12.72 4.23 -13.63
CA GLY A 148 -12.74 5.67 -13.87
C GLY A 148 -12.54 6.49 -12.61
N VAL A 149 -11.91 7.66 -12.79
CA VAL A 149 -11.66 8.65 -11.74
C VAL A 149 -12.94 8.99 -10.99
N SER A 150 -12.98 8.69 -9.70
CA SER A 150 -14.14 8.98 -8.84
C SER A 150 -13.71 9.86 -7.67
N SER A 151 -14.44 10.94 -7.41
CA SER A 151 -14.06 11.95 -6.41
C SER A 151 -15.26 12.50 -5.65
N GLY A 152 -15.02 13.15 -4.51
CA GLY A 152 -16.08 13.71 -3.67
C GLY A 152 -16.41 12.81 -2.48
N PHE A 153 -17.70 12.60 -2.21
CA PHE A 153 -18.18 11.92 -1.01
C PHE A 153 -19.20 10.85 -1.34
N PHE A 154 -18.91 9.62 -0.92
CA PHE A 154 -19.85 8.49 -0.91
C PHE A 154 -20.45 8.13 -2.28
N ASN A 155 -19.70 8.34 -3.35
CA ASN A 155 -20.10 7.92 -4.69
C ASN A 155 -19.82 6.43 -4.87
N THR A 156 -20.77 5.71 -5.47
CA THR A 156 -20.62 4.28 -5.79
C THR A 156 -20.74 4.05 -7.29
N GLY A 157 -19.61 3.78 -7.92
CA GLY A 157 -19.49 3.27 -9.28
C GLY A 157 -19.69 1.77 -9.34
N TYR A 158 -20.61 1.33 -10.20
CA TYR A 158 -20.78 -0.06 -10.59
C TYR A 158 -20.72 -0.16 -12.10
N SER A 159 -20.24 -1.27 -12.63
CA SER A 159 -20.04 -1.36 -14.06
C SER A 159 -21.34 -1.35 -14.86
N GLU A 160 -21.42 -0.42 -15.80
CA GLU A 160 -22.56 -0.21 -16.70
C GLU A 160 -22.07 -0.06 -18.14
N ALA A 161 -22.96 -0.29 -19.10
CA ALA A 161 -22.65 -0.02 -20.50
C ALA A 161 -22.63 1.50 -20.74
N ILE A 162 -21.51 2.04 -21.19
CA ILE A 162 -21.33 3.46 -21.48
C ILE A 162 -20.55 3.62 -22.79
N GLY A 163 -21.15 4.36 -23.73
CA GLY A 163 -20.56 4.58 -25.04
C GLY A 163 -20.21 3.24 -25.74
N PRO A 164 -18.94 3.00 -26.12
CA PRO A 164 -18.52 1.75 -26.76
C PRO A 164 -18.30 0.60 -25.77
N PHE A 165 -18.35 0.85 -24.46
CA PHE A 165 -18.04 -0.14 -23.44
C PHE A 165 -19.30 -0.88 -23.00
N ALA A 166 -19.23 -2.21 -23.01
CA ALA A 166 -20.25 -3.06 -22.43
C ALA A 166 -20.18 -3.04 -20.89
N ALA A 167 -21.28 -3.43 -20.25
CA ALA A 167 -21.29 -3.67 -18.81
C ALA A 167 -20.23 -4.72 -18.43
N GLY A 168 -19.52 -4.48 -17.34
CA GLY A 168 -18.37 -5.25 -16.87
C GLY A 168 -17.01 -4.69 -17.30
N GLN A 169 -16.95 -3.74 -18.22
CA GLN A 169 -15.67 -3.18 -18.68
C GLN A 169 -15.24 -1.94 -17.87
N VAL A 170 -16.19 -1.06 -17.55
CA VAL A 170 -15.90 0.27 -16.98
C VAL A 170 -16.84 0.60 -15.82
N SER A 171 -16.32 1.24 -14.76
CA SER A 171 -17.08 1.72 -13.59
C SER A 171 -16.45 2.99 -13.04
N GLY A 172 -17.21 3.79 -12.29
CA GLY A 172 -16.70 5.02 -11.67
C GLY A 172 -17.06 6.28 -12.47
N PHE A 173 -16.09 7.18 -12.69
CA PHE A 173 -16.31 8.51 -13.29
C PHE A 173 -17.30 9.40 -12.52
N ASN A 174 -17.42 9.17 -11.21
CA ASN A 174 -18.39 9.89 -10.40
C ASN A 174 -17.77 11.10 -9.71
N SER A 175 -18.52 12.19 -9.59
CA SER A 175 -18.11 13.38 -8.83
C SER A 175 -19.24 13.98 -8.01
N GLY A 176 -18.94 14.56 -6.84
CA GLY A 176 -19.92 15.19 -5.97
C GLY A 176 -20.32 14.28 -4.79
N PHE A 177 -21.61 14.23 -4.46
CA PHE A 177 -22.12 13.64 -3.22
C PHE A 177 -23.20 12.57 -3.49
N PHE A 178 -22.97 11.36 -2.98
CA PHE A 178 -23.95 10.26 -2.99
C PHE A 178 -24.49 9.90 -4.37
N ASN A 179 -23.64 9.80 -5.38
CA ASN A 179 -24.05 9.35 -6.70
C ASN A 179 -23.92 7.82 -6.84
N TRP A 180 -24.88 7.17 -7.52
CA TRP A 180 -24.86 5.73 -7.81
C TRP A 180 -25.00 5.44 -9.30
N GLY A 181 -23.97 4.82 -9.88
CA GLY A 181 -23.89 4.48 -11.31
C GLY A 181 -22.53 4.81 -11.85
N THR A 182 -22.36 4.75 -13.17
CA THR A 182 -21.12 5.24 -13.80
C THR A 182 -21.38 6.56 -14.52
N ALA A 183 -20.38 7.45 -14.50
CA ALA A 183 -20.40 8.78 -15.13
C ALA A 183 -21.46 9.75 -14.57
N ASN A 184 -21.68 9.72 -13.25
CA ASN A 184 -22.59 10.65 -12.59
C ASN A 184 -21.87 11.87 -11.99
N SER A 185 -22.56 13.00 -11.95
CA SER A 185 -22.08 14.19 -11.24
C SER A 185 -23.19 14.86 -10.46
N GLY A 186 -22.83 15.53 -9.36
CA GLY A 186 -23.76 16.35 -8.57
C GLY A 186 -24.16 15.69 -7.25
N LEU A 187 -25.44 15.83 -6.88
CA LEU A 187 -25.99 15.42 -5.59
C LEU A 187 -27.11 14.40 -5.82
N PHE A 188 -26.94 13.18 -5.31
CA PHE A 188 -27.93 12.10 -5.40
C PHE A 188 -28.35 11.72 -6.83
N SER A 189 -27.41 11.72 -7.80
CA SER A 189 -27.69 11.20 -9.15
C SER A 189 -27.79 9.67 -9.15
N LEU A 190 -28.76 9.14 -9.90
CA LEU A 190 -29.06 7.72 -10.02
C LEU A 190 -29.17 7.32 -11.50
N SER A 191 -28.28 6.46 -11.98
CA SER A 191 -28.38 5.87 -13.34
C SER A 191 -29.43 4.76 -13.45
N LYS A 192 -30.00 4.29 -12.32
CA LYS A 192 -30.79 3.04 -12.24
C LYS A 192 -32.30 3.19 -11.99
N LEU A 193 -32.91 4.36 -12.21
CA LEU A 193 -34.36 4.48 -12.04
C LEU A 193 -35.12 3.94 -13.27
N ALA A 194 -35.27 2.61 -13.35
CA ALA A 194 -36.29 2.01 -14.19
C ALA A 194 -37.66 2.28 -13.57
N ILE A 195 -38.34 3.33 -14.02
CA ILE A 195 -39.79 3.45 -13.82
C ILE A 195 -40.43 2.38 -14.70
N LYS A 196 -40.74 1.21 -14.12
CA LYS A 196 -41.75 0.33 -14.71
C LYS A 196 -43.10 1.04 -14.55
N SER A 197 -43.56 1.69 -15.61
CA SER A 197 -44.96 2.07 -15.78
C SER A 197 -45.81 0.85 -16.12
#